data_AF-A0A2W5NLQ3-F1
#
_entry.id   AF-A0A2W5NLQ3-F1
#
_cell.length_a   1.000
_cell.length_b   1.000
_cell.length_c   1.000
_cell.angle_alpha   90.00
_cell.angle_beta   90.00
_cell.angle_gamma   90.00
#
_symmetry.space_group_name_H-M   'P 1'
#
loop_
_entity.id
_entity.type
_entity.pdbx_description
1 polymer ?
#
loop_
_entity_poly.entity_id
_entity_poly.type
_entity_poly.pdbx_seq_one_letter_code
_entity_poly.pdbx_strand_id
1 'polypeptide(L)' 'MKFNTLELTRIWAAVTGVALAVWYFVAVYLDLQPTAVLPMLVTAIGGFELFLFGQDQWLKRRGKHG' A
#
# COMPACT_ATOMS: atom_id res chain seq x y z
N MET A 1 -2.89 -9.99 -19.68
CA MET A 1 -1.63 -9.65 -18.99
C MET A 1 -1.23 -10.83 -18.13
N LYS A 2 -0.02 -11.38 -18.28
CA LYS A 2 0.53 -12.36 -17.33
C LYS A 2 1.18 -11.57 -16.21
N PHE A 3 0.59 -11.57 -15.02
CA PHE A 3 1.20 -10.94 -13.85
C PHE A 3 2.44 -11.71 -13.45
N ASN A 4 3.53 -11.00 -13.23
CA ASN A 4 4.73 -11.60 -12.64
C ASN A 4 4.47 -11.87 -11.13
N THR A 5 5.11 -12.87 -10.53
CA THR A 5 4.93 -13.23 -9.12
C THR A 5 5.13 -12.02 -8.19
N LEU A 6 6.11 -11.14 -8.50
CA LEU A 6 6.35 -9.91 -7.74
C LEU A 6 5.21 -8.90 -7.87
N GLU A 7 4.62 -8.75 -9.05
CA GLU A 7 3.44 -7.89 -9.25
C GLU A 7 2.25 -8.40 -8.45
N LEU A 8 2.02 -9.72 -8.49
CA LEU A 8 0.91 -10.34 -7.78
C LEU A 8 1.06 -10.13 -6.26
N THR A 9 2.28 -10.31 -5.72
CA THR A 9 2.58 -10.05 -4.31
C THR A 9 2.30 -8.60 -3.92
N ARG A 10 2.68 -7.63 -4.77
CA ARG A 10 2.40 -6.21 -4.52
C ARG A 10 0.91 -5.90 -4.54
N ILE A 11 0.17 -6.46 -5.50
CA ILE A 11 -1.29 -6.31 -5.57
C ILE A 11 -1.94 -6.82 -4.27
N TRP A 12 -1.52 -7.99 -3.79
CA TRP A 12 -2.02 -8.53 -2.51
C TRP A 12 -1.62 -7.67 -1.31
N ALA A 13 -0.41 -7.11 -1.28
CA ALA A 13 0.01 -6.18 -0.24
C ALA A 13 -0.85 -4.91 -0.24
N ALA A 14 -1.09 -4.31 -1.40
CA ALA A 14 -1.95 -3.14 -1.55
C ALA A 14 -3.39 -3.40 -1.10
N VAL A 15 -3.98 -4.52 -1.54
CA VAL A 15 -5.32 -4.95 -1.10
C VAL A 15 -5.38 -5.12 0.42
N THR A 16 -4.34 -5.71 1.01
CA THR A 16 -4.24 -5.87 2.47
C THR A 16 -4.16 -4.52 3.18
N GLY A 17 -3.36 -3.58 2.66
CA GLY A 17 -3.27 -2.22 3.20
C GLY A 17 -4.61 -1.49 3.17
N VAL A 18 -5.36 -1.61 2.08
CA VAL A 18 -6.72 -1.03 1.96
C VAL A 18 -7.68 -1.66 2.95
N ALA A 19 -7.67 -3.00 3.08
CA ALA A 19 -8.52 -3.70 4.05
C ALA A 19 -8.23 -3.27 5.50
N LEU A 20 -6.95 -3.13 5.86
CA LEU A 20 -6.55 -2.64 7.18
C LEU A 20 -6.95 -1.18 7.41
N ALA A 21 -6.87 -0.34 6.38
CA ALA A 21 -7.32 1.06 6.48
C ALA A 21 -8.83 1.13 6.72
N VAL A 22 -9.62 0.38 5.96
CA VAL A 22 -11.07 0.27 6.16
C VAL A 22 -11.39 -0.22 7.56
N TRP A 23 -10.69 -1.26 8.04
CA TRP A 23 -10.84 -1.75 9.43
C TRP A 23 -10.61 -0.63 10.43
N TYR A 24 -9.50 0.11 10.31
CA TYR A 24 -9.18 1.20 11.24
C TYR A 24 -10.29 2.25 11.27
N PHE A 25 -10.77 2.70 10.11
CA PHE A 25 -11.84 3.69 10.04
C PHE A 25 -13.18 3.15 10.58
N VAL A 26 -13.51 1.86 10.35
CA VAL A 26 -14.69 1.23 10.94
C VAL A 26 -14.58 1.15 12.46
N ALA A 27 -13.41 0.81 12.99
CA ALA A 27 -13.18 0.75 14.44
C ALA A 27 -13.34 2.13 15.08
N VAL A 28 -12.78 3.18 14.45
CA VAL A 28 -12.95 4.57 14.90
C VAL A 28 -14.41 5.02 14.80
N TYR A 29 -15.11 4.64 13.72
CA TYR A 29 -16.53 4.99 13.53
C TYR A 29 -17.45 4.35 14.58
N LEU A 30 -17.11 3.15 15.06
CA LEU A 30 -17.83 2.43 16.11
C LEU A 30 -17.38 2.81 17.53
N ASP A 31 -16.54 3.84 17.68
CA ASP A 31 -15.96 4.30 18.95
C ASP A 31 -15.22 3.18 19.72
N LEU A 32 -14.68 2.21 18.98
CA LEU A 32 -13.78 1.20 19.52
C LEU A 32 -12.40 1.83 19.74
N GLN A 33 -11.60 1.24 20.60
CA GLN A 33 -10.20 1.62 20.79
C GLN A 33 -9.29 0.75 19.92
N PRO A 34 -9.02 1.11 18.65
CA PRO A 34 -8.11 0.34 17.82
C PRO A 34 -6.70 0.38 18.41
N THR A 35 -6.04 -0.77 18.42
CA THR A 35 -4.62 -0.86 18.82
C THR A 35 -3.76 0.03 17.93
N ALA A 36 -2.72 0.64 18.51
CA ALA A 36 -1.74 1.46 17.78
C ALA A 36 -1.02 0.69 16.66
N VAL A 37 -0.99 -0.64 16.73
CA VAL A 37 -0.41 -1.50 15.68
C VAL A 37 -1.18 -1.38 14.37
N LEU A 38 -2.50 -1.18 14.41
CA LEU A 38 -3.35 -1.15 13.22
C LEU A 38 -3.00 0.02 12.26
N PRO A 39 -3.00 1.30 12.70
CA PRO A 39 -2.58 2.40 11.84
C PRO A 39 -1.10 2.33 11.47
N MET A 40 -0.23 1.76 12.32
CA MET A 40 1.17 1.53 11.98
C MET A 40 1.31 0.59 10.77
N LEU A 41 0.57 -0.52 10.74
CA LEU A 41 0.57 -1.46 9.61
C LEU A 41 0.04 -0.81 8.32
N VAL A 42 -1.05 -0.04 8.43
CA VAL A 42 -1.60 0.73 7.30
C VAL A 42 -0.55 1.68 6.73
N THR A 43 0.14 2.41 7.60
CA THR A 43 1.16 3.38 7.19
C THR A 43 2.38 2.71 6.58
N ALA A 44 2.84 1.58 7.14
CA ALA A 44 3.98 0.82 6.63
C ALA A 44 3.70 0.25 5.24
N ILE A 45 2.54 -0.38 5.03
CA ILE A 45 2.15 -0.95 3.73
C ILE A 45 1.93 0.17 2.70
N GLY A 46 1.18 1.21 3.07
CA GLY A 46 0.92 2.35 2.19
C GLY A 46 2.18 3.10 1.79
N GLY A 47 3.08 3.35 2.75
CA GLY A 47 4.36 4.00 2.49
C GLY A 47 5.27 3.18 1.57
N PHE A 48 5.31 1.86 1.74
CA PHE A 48 6.04 0.96 0.85
C PHE A 48 5.50 0.99 -0.59
N GLU A 49 4.18 0.93 -0.76
CA GLU A 49 3.54 0.96 -2.08
C GLU A 49 3.79 2.30 -2.80
N LEU A 50 3.65 3.42 -2.08
CA LEU A 50 3.93 4.76 -2.58
C LEU A 50 5.40 4.93 -2.98
N PHE A 51 6.32 4.36 -2.21
CA PHE A 51 7.74 4.38 -2.51
C PHE A 51 8.04 3.65 -3.84
N LEU A 52 7.53 2.42 -3.99
CA LEU A 52 7.72 1.66 -5.23
C LEU A 52 7.08 2.33 -6.44
N PHE A 53 5.90 2.91 -6.26
CA PHE A 53 5.24 3.70 -7.30
C PHE A 53 6.08 4.92 -7.69
N GLY A 54 6.62 5.65 -6.70
CA GLY A 54 7.51 6.78 -6.92
C GLY A 54 8.76 6.39 -7.71
N GLN A 55 9.39 5.27 -7.35
CA GLN A 55 10.55 4.72 -8.09
C GLN A 55 10.20 4.39 -9.54
N ASP A 56 9.08 3.72 -9.77
CA ASP A 56 8.62 3.36 -11.12
C ASP A 56 8.34 4.61 -11.98
N GLN A 57 7.66 5.61 -11.42
CA GLN A 57 7.42 6.89 -12.11
C GLN A 57 8.71 7.64 -12.40
N TRP A 58 9.66 7.66 -11.46
CA TRP A 58 10.96 8.30 -11.66
C TRP A 58 11.79 7.63 -12.76
N LEU A 59 11.84 6.28 -12.77
CA LEU A 59 12.52 5.50 -13.79
C LEU A 59 11.91 5.73 -15.19
N LYS A 60 10.57 5.74 -15.29
CA LYS A 60 9.85 6.04 -16.53
C LYS A 60 10.16 7.44 -17.08
N ARG A 61 10.37 8.42 -16.19
CA ARG A 61 10.77 9.79 -16.59
C ARG A 61 12.22 9.84 -17.07
N ARG A 62 13.14 9.08 -16.45
CA ARG A 62 14.55 9.03 -16.88
C ARG A 62 14.80 8.20 -18.14
N GLY A 63 13.99 7.17 -18.40
CA GLY A 63 14.11 6.32 -19.58
C GLY A 63 13.64 6.95 -20.90
N LYS A 64 13.05 8.15 -20.88
CA LYS A 64 12.63 8.88 -22.10
C LYS A 64 13.74 9.68 -22.79
N HIS A 65 14.95 9.71 -22.24
CA HIS A 65 16.08 10.51 -22.74
C HIS A 65 17.28 9.68 -23.25
N GLY A 66 17.07 8.42 -23.63
CA GLY A 66 18.10 7.56 -24.24
C GLY A 66 17.53 6.77 -25.40
#